data_AF-A0A2I0WHF0-F1
#
_entry.id   AF-A0A2I0WHF0-F1
#
_cell.length_a   1.000
_cell.length_b   1.000
_cell.length_c   1.000
_cell.angle_alpha   90.00
_cell.angle_beta   90.00
_cell.angle_gamma   90.00
#
_symmetry.space_group_name_H-M   'P 1'
#
loop_
_entity.id
_entity.type
_entity.pdbx_description
1 polymer ?
#
loop_
_entity_poly.entity_id
_entity_poly.type
_entity_poly.pdbx_seq_one_letter_code
_entity_poly.pdbx_strand_id
1 'polypeptide(L)'
;MANQAEASPRKRKALESELGMEAAVATDMKQLAAEEAAAIVLNPSNSVGAGASGSREVFPQEYDWSCCRDDDIMQQQAAIREEAIKIPYVGDKEPLSSLAAEFESGNPILKEKIRLLSEQYAALRRTRGDGNCFYRSFMLAYLEHILETQDIAEAKRITGKVEQCKNTLQSLGYTEFTYEDFFSIFMEQLESVLQGKEASISMEELLSRSRDQFVSDYVVMFFRFVTSGEIRKRAEFFEPFIAGLTNTSVDQFCKSSVEPMGEECDHVHIIALSDALGVAIRVVYLDRSSCDKGALAVNHHDFVPTASADESTEPFVTLLYRPGHYDILYRR
;
A
#
# COMPACT_ATOMS: atom_id res chain seq x y z
N MET A 1 -41.91 -28.09 21.86
CA MET A 1 -40.47 -27.83 21.68
C MET A 1 -40.19 -27.69 20.20
N ALA A 2 -39.28 -26.77 19.85
CA ALA A 2 -38.82 -26.35 18.52
C ALA A 2 -39.70 -25.32 17.78
N ASN A 3 -39.42 -24.04 18.04
CA ASN A 3 -39.78 -22.90 17.19
C ASN A 3 -38.60 -22.66 16.25
N GLN A 4 -38.75 -22.87 14.93
CA GLN A 4 -37.81 -22.38 13.93
C GLN A 4 -38.21 -20.93 13.60
N ALA A 5 -37.34 -19.98 13.95
CA ALA A 5 -37.51 -18.58 13.57
C ALA A 5 -37.06 -18.41 12.11
N GLU A 6 -38.02 -18.21 11.21
CA GLU A 6 -37.73 -17.76 9.85
C GLU A 6 -37.09 -16.36 9.89
N ALA A 7 -35.86 -16.26 9.37
CA ALA A 7 -35.19 -14.97 9.22
C ALA A 7 -35.99 -14.05 8.28
N SER A 8 -36.26 -12.83 8.75
CA SER A 8 -36.99 -11.78 8.02
C SER A 8 -36.39 -11.53 6.61
N PRO A 9 -37.23 -11.29 5.57
CA PRO A 9 -36.78 -11.04 4.19
C PRO A 9 -35.73 -9.92 4.06
N ARG A 10 -35.73 -8.93 4.96
CA ARG A 10 -34.72 -7.86 4.99
C ARG A 10 -33.33 -8.36 5.41
N LYS A 11 -33.25 -9.32 6.33
CA LYS A 11 -31.97 -9.93 6.76
C LYS A 11 -31.39 -10.87 5.69
N ARG A 12 -32.25 -11.60 4.97
CA ARG A 12 -31.81 -12.42 3.83
C ARG A 12 -31.24 -11.57 2.70
N LYS A 13 -31.90 -10.47 2.37
CA LYS A 13 -31.43 -9.54 1.32
C LYS A 13 -30.12 -8.83 1.68
N ALA A 14 -29.90 -8.50 2.95
CA ALA A 14 -28.63 -7.94 3.42
C ALA A 14 -27.48 -8.96 3.34
N LEU A 15 -27.73 -10.20 3.77
CA LEU A 15 -26.73 -11.28 3.70
C LEU A 15 -26.41 -11.67 2.25
N GLU A 16 -27.40 -11.72 1.36
CA GLU A 16 -27.21 -11.97 -0.07
C GLU A 16 -26.42 -10.83 -0.75
N SER A 17 -26.61 -9.59 -0.28
CA SER A 17 -25.82 -8.43 -0.74
C SER A 17 -24.38 -8.49 -0.25
N GLU A 18 -24.13 -8.84 1.02
CA GLU A 18 -22.78 -9.02 1.57
C GLU A 18 -22.04 -10.15 0.85
N LEU A 19 -22.69 -11.32 0.67
CA LEU A 19 -22.10 -12.46 -0.04
C LEU A 19 -21.82 -12.17 -1.52
N GLY A 20 -22.70 -11.41 -2.19
CA GLY A 20 -22.50 -10.97 -3.56
C GLY A 20 -21.32 -10.00 -3.71
N MET A 21 -21.13 -9.14 -2.70
CA MET A 21 -20.07 -8.14 -2.67
C MET A 21 -18.70 -8.76 -2.34
N GLU A 22 -18.66 -9.70 -1.39
CA GLU A 22 -17.45 -10.49 -1.10
C GLU A 22 -17.02 -11.33 -2.31
N ALA A 23 -17.97 -11.88 -3.07
CA ALA A 23 -17.67 -12.62 -4.30
C ALA A 23 -17.08 -11.72 -5.41
N ALA A 24 -17.53 -10.48 -5.53
CA ALA A 24 -17.00 -9.52 -6.49
C ALA A 24 -15.56 -9.13 -6.14
N VAL A 25 -15.28 -8.77 -4.89
CA VAL A 25 -13.91 -8.43 -4.43
C VAL A 25 -12.97 -9.63 -4.52
N ALA A 26 -13.44 -10.84 -4.19
CA ALA A 26 -12.63 -12.05 -4.34
C ALA A 26 -12.33 -12.40 -5.80
N THR A 27 -13.19 -12.02 -6.74
CA THR A 27 -12.95 -12.19 -8.18
C THR A 27 -11.87 -11.21 -8.65
N ASP A 28 -11.93 -9.96 -8.18
CA ASP A 28 -10.98 -8.91 -8.51
C ASP A 28 -9.57 -9.22 -7.95
N MET A 29 -9.48 -9.68 -6.70
CA MET A 29 -8.21 -10.13 -6.11
C MET A 29 -7.59 -11.33 -6.83
N LYS A 30 -8.40 -12.28 -7.30
CA LYS A 30 -7.91 -13.44 -8.09
C LYS A 30 -7.39 -13.00 -9.46
N GLN A 31 -8.00 -12.00 -10.06
CA GLN A 31 -7.54 -11.45 -11.33
C GLN A 31 -6.21 -10.71 -11.17
N LEU A 32 -6.06 -9.92 -10.11
CA LEU A 32 -4.80 -9.24 -9.75
C LEU A 32 -3.66 -10.22 -9.45
N ALA A 33 -3.93 -11.28 -8.68
CA ALA A 33 -2.93 -12.32 -8.39
C ALA A 33 -2.46 -13.06 -9.66
N ALA A 34 -3.34 -13.21 -10.66
CA ALA A 34 -2.99 -13.80 -11.95
C ALA A 34 -2.11 -12.88 -12.80
N GLU A 35 -2.35 -11.56 -12.77
CA GLU A 35 -1.53 -10.56 -13.45
C GLU A 35 -0.12 -10.44 -12.84
N GLU A 36 -0.02 -10.51 -11.51
CA GLU A 36 1.27 -10.52 -10.80
C GLU A 36 2.06 -11.81 -11.04
N ALA A 37 1.40 -12.97 -11.01
CA ALA A 37 2.03 -14.25 -11.37
C ALA A 37 2.58 -14.23 -12.80
N ALA A 38 1.87 -13.58 -13.74
CA ALA A 38 2.35 -13.39 -15.11
C ALA A 38 3.58 -12.46 -15.18
N ALA A 39 3.66 -11.44 -14.32
CA ALA A 39 4.82 -10.56 -14.21
C ALA A 39 6.07 -11.29 -13.64
N ILE A 40 5.87 -12.22 -12.70
CA ILE A 40 6.94 -13.05 -12.11
C ILE A 40 7.48 -14.07 -13.13
N VAL A 41 6.60 -14.72 -13.91
CA VAL A 41 6.98 -15.76 -14.89
C VAL A 41 7.80 -15.20 -16.07
N LEU A 42 7.69 -13.91 -16.38
CA LEU A 42 8.43 -13.26 -17.47
C LEU A 42 9.83 -12.75 -17.07
N ASN A 43 10.30 -13.06 -15.86
CA ASN A 43 11.62 -12.66 -15.37
C ASN A 43 12.43 -13.92 -14.93
N PRO A 44 13.05 -14.67 -15.86
CA PRO A 44 13.87 -15.82 -15.49
C PRO A 44 15.25 -15.33 -15.06
N SER A 45 15.37 -14.91 -13.80
CA SER A 45 16.68 -14.73 -13.16
C SER A 45 16.65 -15.35 -11.77
N ASN A 46 16.64 -16.69 -11.79
CA ASN A 46 17.40 -17.61 -10.92
C ASN A 46 16.65 -18.94 -10.80
N SER A 47 16.72 -19.76 -11.85
CA SER A 47 16.48 -21.19 -11.73
C SER A 47 17.74 -21.91 -12.19
N VAL A 48 18.51 -22.42 -11.23
CA VAL A 48 19.70 -23.24 -11.49
C VAL A 48 19.24 -24.55 -12.13
N GLY A 49 19.37 -24.64 -13.45
CA GLY A 49 19.08 -25.84 -14.23
C GLY A 49 20.21 -26.87 -14.10
N ALA A 50 19.86 -28.06 -13.62
CA ALA A 50 20.74 -29.21 -13.63
C ALA A 50 20.99 -29.70 -15.07
N GLY A 51 22.22 -29.51 -15.56
CA GLY A 51 22.70 -30.03 -16.84
C GLY A 51 24.02 -30.76 -16.65
N ALA A 52 23.98 -32.08 -16.80
CA ALA A 52 25.16 -32.94 -16.71
C ALA A 52 26.02 -32.83 -17.98
N SER A 53 27.29 -32.43 -17.84
CA SER A 53 28.36 -32.95 -18.69
C SER A 53 29.71 -32.74 -17.98
N GLY A 54 30.49 -33.81 -17.88
CA GLY A 54 31.69 -33.86 -17.07
C GLY A 54 32.86 -33.09 -17.67
N SER A 55 33.65 -32.50 -16.77
CA SER A 55 35.09 -32.33 -16.93
C SER A 55 35.68 -32.25 -15.53
N ARG A 56 36.54 -33.22 -15.24
CA ARG A 56 37.26 -33.39 -13.98
C ARG A 56 38.47 -32.49 -14.06
N GLU A 57 38.60 -31.47 -13.19
CA GLU A 57 39.90 -31.01 -12.69
C GLU A 57 39.82 -29.88 -11.66
N VAL A 58 40.66 -30.05 -10.64
CA VAL A 58 41.08 -29.14 -9.56
C VAL A 58 39.99 -28.73 -8.56
N PHE A 59 39.97 -29.40 -7.40
CA PHE A 59 39.35 -28.89 -6.18
C PHE A 59 40.34 -27.94 -5.48
N PRO A 60 40.09 -26.62 -5.40
CA PRO A 60 40.61 -25.81 -4.32
C PRO A 60 39.81 -26.12 -3.05
N GLN A 61 40.51 -26.10 -1.91
CA GLN A 61 40.02 -26.30 -0.55
C GLN A 61 38.59 -25.82 -0.30
N GLU A 62 37.85 -26.68 0.40
CA GLU A 62 36.71 -26.38 1.28
C GLU A 62 36.23 -24.92 1.23
N TYR A 63 35.20 -24.67 0.43
CA TYR A 63 34.41 -23.46 0.59
C TYR A 63 33.73 -23.54 1.96
N ASP A 64 34.30 -22.81 2.92
CA ASP A 64 33.76 -22.63 4.25
C ASP A 64 32.41 -21.91 4.15
N TRP A 65 31.31 -22.64 4.34
CA TRP A 65 29.96 -22.07 4.47
C TRP A 65 29.76 -21.32 5.80
N SER A 66 30.81 -21.07 6.60
CA SER A 66 30.70 -20.38 7.89
C SER A 66 30.81 -18.85 7.86
N CYS A 67 30.81 -18.18 6.69
CA CYS A 67 30.98 -16.72 6.65
C CYS A 67 30.06 -15.97 5.65
N CYS A 68 28.76 -16.08 5.86
CA CYS A 68 27.92 -14.88 5.83
C CYS A 68 27.35 -14.80 7.24
N ARG A 69 28.09 -14.17 8.17
CA ARG A 69 27.58 -14.03 9.53
C ARG A 69 26.30 -13.20 9.44
N ASP A 70 25.32 -13.49 10.29
CA ASP A 70 24.13 -12.63 10.44
C ASP A 70 24.56 -11.16 10.63
N ASP A 71 25.71 -10.94 11.27
CA ASP A 71 26.36 -9.64 11.42
C ASP A 71 26.70 -8.93 10.10
N ASP A 72 27.17 -9.66 9.09
CA ASP A 72 27.53 -9.11 7.77
C ASP A 72 26.28 -8.70 6.99
N ILE A 73 25.21 -9.51 7.10
CA ILE A 73 23.89 -9.20 6.51
C ILE A 73 23.26 -7.99 7.22
N MET A 74 23.33 -7.94 8.55
CA MET A 74 22.86 -6.80 9.33
C MET A 74 23.62 -5.52 9.00
N GLN A 75 24.94 -5.59 8.84
CA GLN A 75 25.77 -4.45 8.43
C GLN A 75 25.43 -3.97 7.02
N GLN A 76 25.23 -4.89 6.07
CA GLN A 76 24.83 -4.53 4.72
C GLN A 76 23.44 -3.86 4.70
N GLN A 77 22.47 -4.43 5.42
CA GLN A 77 21.14 -3.83 5.56
C GLN A 77 21.18 -2.46 6.23
N ALA A 78 22.02 -2.29 7.25
CA ALA A 78 22.24 -1.00 7.91
C ALA A 78 22.86 0.03 6.95
N ALA A 79 23.85 -0.36 6.14
CA ALA A 79 24.46 0.53 5.14
C ALA A 79 23.47 0.98 4.06
N ILE A 80 22.63 0.07 3.55
CA ILE A 80 21.56 0.41 2.60
C ILE A 80 20.55 1.38 3.23
N ARG A 81 20.16 1.14 4.48
CA ARG A 81 19.28 2.05 5.24
C ARG A 81 19.93 3.41 5.43
N GLU A 82 21.23 3.48 5.73
CA GLU A 82 21.97 4.73 5.92
C GLU A 82 22.07 5.55 4.62
N GLU A 83 22.25 4.90 3.47
CA GLU A 83 22.16 5.59 2.18
C GLU A 83 20.75 6.12 1.90
N ALA A 84 19.71 5.35 2.25
CA ALA A 84 18.33 5.79 2.12
C ALA A 84 17.98 7.00 3.02
N ILE A 85 18.61 7.15 4.18
CA ILE A 85 18.42 8.31 5.08
C ILE A 85 18.77 9.64 4.38
N LYS A 86 19.68 9.62 3.40
CA LYS A 86 20.08 10.83 2.65
C LYS A 86 18.96 11.39 1.77
N ILE A 87 17.98 10.57 1.41
CA ILE A 87 16.83 10.95 0.60
C ILE A 87 15.70 11.30 1.57
N PRO A 88 15.02 12.46 1.48
CA PRO A 88 13.90 12.76 2.40
C PRO A 88 12.79 11.70 2.28
N TYR A 89 11.99 11.50 3.34
CA TYR A 89 10.86 10.55 3.31
C TYR A 89 9.90 10.82 2.15
N VAL A 90 9.71 12.10 1.82
CA VAL A 90 8.83 12.60 0.77
C VAL A 90 9.60 13.65 -0.03
N GLY A 91 9.74 13.43 -1.34
CA GLY A 91 10.42 14.32 -2.27
C GLY A 91 9.63 15.59 -2.61
N ASP A 92 10.18 16.42 -3.50
CA ASP A 92 9.43 17.54 -4.09
C ASP A 92 8.57 17.07 -5.28
N LYS A 93 7.63 17.91 -5.73
CA LYS A 93 6.86 17.65 -6.96
C LYS A 93 7.81 17.73 -8.15
N GLU A 94 7.90 16.65 -8.91
CA GLU A 94 8.75 16.50 -10.09
C GLU A 94 7.90 16.35 -11.36
N PRO A 95 8.35 16.86 -12.52
CA PRO A 95 7.69 16.54 -13.79
C PRO A 95 7.91 15.06 -14.16
N LEU A 96 6.96 14.46 -14.89
CA LEU A 96 7.10 13.07 -15.37
C LEU A 96 8.32 12.86 -16.29
N SER A 97 8.89 13.93 -16.86
CA SER A 97 10.15 13.86 -17.60
C SER A 97 11.32 13.36 -16.75
N SER A 98 11.32 13.64 -15.44
CA SER A 98 12.32 13.11 -14.51
C SER A 98 12.23 11.59 -14.42
N LEU A 99 11.01 11.04 -14.37
CA LEU A 99 10.79 9.59 -14.43
C LEU A 99 11.23 9.04 -15.80
N ALA A 100 10.91 9.70 -16.90
CA ALA A 100 11.31 9.25 -18.24
C ALA A 100 12.84 9.17 -18.39
N ALA A 101 13.59 10.12 -17.81
CA ALA A 101 15.05 10.13 -17.85
C ALA A 101 15.68 8.92 -17.16
N GLU A 102 15.10 8.42 -16.05
CA GLU A 102 15.59 7.21 -15.37
C GLU A 102 15.47 5.96 -16.23
N PHE A 103 14.47 5.93 -17.11
CA PHE A 103 14.22 4.81 -18.03
C PHE A 103 14.74 5.08 -19.44
N GLU A 104 15.58 6.10 -19.66
CA GLU A 104 16.11 6.45 -20.99
C GLU A 104 16.97 5.32 -21.60
N SER A 105 17.67 4.55 -20.76
CA SER A 105 18.38 3.33 -21.17
C SER A 105 17.59 2.04 -20.89
N GLY A 106 16.34 2.18 -20.44
CA GLY A 106 15.47 1.09 -20.00
C GLY A 106 14.66 0.44 -21.12
N ASN A 107 13.76 -0.47 -20.70
CA ASN A 107 12.91 -1.25 -21.59
C ASN A 107 11.97 -0.34 -22.42
N PRO A 108 11.84 -0.54 -23.75
CA PRO A 108 10.94 0.23 -24.61
C PRO A 108 9.47 0.25 -24.15
N ILE A 109 8.97 -0.84 -23.56
CA ILE A 109 7.61 -0.94 -23.01
C ILE A 109 7.40 0.09 -21.89
N LEU A 110 8.37 0.18 -20.96
CA LEU A 110 8.30 1.12 -19.84
C LEU A 110 8.38 2.56 -20.33
N LYS A 111 9.21 2.85 -21.34
CA LYS A 111 9.29 4.18 -21.96
C LYS A 111 7.95 4.59 -22.56
N GLU A 112 7.30 3.70 -23.30
CA GLU A 112 5.99 4.01 -23.90
C GLU A 112 4.91 4.17 -22.84
N LYS A 113 4.91 3.34 -21.79
CA LYS A 113 4.00 3.52 -20.64
C LYS A 113 4.22 4.85 -19.93
N ILE A 114 5.46 5.29 -19.72
CA ILE A 114 5.77 6.60 -19.13
C ILE A 114 5.31 7.74 -20.06
N ARG A 115 5.45 7.58 -21.38
CA ARG A 115 4.94 8.53 -22.38
C ARG A 115 3.43 8.69 -22.25
N LEU A 116 2.69 7.58 -22.21
CA LEU A 116 1.23 7.56 -22.02
C LEU A 116 0.83 8.11 -20.64
N LEU A 117 1.58 7.80 -19.60
CA LEU A 117 1.37 8.34 -18.25
C LEU A 117 1.48 9.87 -18.25
N SER A 118 2.43 10.43 -19.00
CA SER A 118 2.65 11.88 -19.12
C SER A 118 1.51 12.62 -19.83
N GLU A 119 0.65 11.92 -20.57
CA GLU A 119 -0.56 12.48 -21.18
C GLU A 119 -1.67 12.71 -20.14
N GLN A 120 -1.74 11.87 -19.10
CA GLN A 120 -2.79 11.93 -18.07
C GLN A 120 -2.35 12.62 -16.78
N TYR A 121 -1.06 12.54 -16.45
CA TYR A 121 -0.49 13.06 -15.20
C TYR A 121 0.51 14.18 -15.47
N ALA A 122 0.49 15.20 -14.61
CA ALA A 122 1.32 16.39 -14.71
C ALA A 122 2.64 16.24 -13.96
N ALA A 123 2.59 15.62 -12.79
CA ALA A 123 3.73 15.50 -11.88
C ALA A 123 3.69 14.17 -11.13
N LEU A 124 4.84 13.80 -10.57
CA LEU A 124 4.96 12.77 -9.54
C LEU A 124 5.64 13.36 -8.31
N ARG A 125 5.49 12.70 -7.16
CA ARG A 125 6.30 12.96 -5.98
C ARG A 125 6.79 11.65 -5.39
N ARG A 126 8.10 11.55 -5.24
CA ARG A 126 8.76 10.34 -4.76
C ARG A 126 8.61 10.17 -3.26
N THR A 127 8.56 8.92 -2.82
CA THR A 127 8.76 8.60 -1.40
C THR A 127 10.02 7.79 -1.20
N ARG A 128 10.55 7.76 0.02
CA ARG A 128 11.73 6.96 0.35
C ARG A 128 11.36 5.46 0.28
N GLY A 129 12.21 4.67 -0.38
CA GLY A 129 12.10 3.21 -0.40
C GLY A 129 12.58 2.57 0.91
N ASP A 130 11.82 2.76 2.00
CA ASP A 130 12.13 2.24 3.34
C ASP A 130 11.12 1.19 3.82
N GLY A 131 10.34 0.63 2.90
CA GLY A 131 9.23 -0.29 3.18
C GLY A 131 7.92 0.39 3.62
N ASN A 132 7.92 1.70 3.89
CA ASN A 132 6.72 2.44 4.30
C ASN A 132 6.11 3.28 3.16
N CYS A 133 6.65 3.18 1.95
CA CYS A 133 6.32 4.05 0.81
C CYS A 133 4.82 4.13 0.50
N PHE A 134 4.05 3.05 0.62
CA PHE A 134 2.59 3.07 0.46
C PHE A 134 1.91 3.99 1.48
N TYR A 135 2.08 3.71 2.78
CA TYR A 135 1.47 4.51 3.85
C TYR A 135 1.95 5.97 3.81
N ARG A 136 3.22 6.19 3.50
CA ARG A 136 3.83 7.52 3.36
C ARG A 136 3.23 8.30 2.19
N SER A 137 3.03 7.64 1.07
CA SER A 137 2.39 8.23 -0.12
C SER A 137 0.93 8.54 0.14
N PHE A 138 0.19 7.60 0.75
CA PHE A 138 -1.21 7.78 1.13
C PHE A 138 -1.37 8.95 2.12
N MET A 139 -0.52 9.01 3.16
CA MET A 139 -0.50 10.09 4.15
C MET A 139 -0.49 11.46 3.48
N LEU A 140 0.52 11.71 2.64
CA LEU A 140 0.70 13.01 2.03
C LEU A 140 -0.40 13.28 1.01
N ALA A 141 -0.71 12.33 0.12
CA ALA A 141 -1.73 12.52 -0.91
C ALA A 141 -3.10 12.86 -0.30
N TYR A 142 -3.47 12.18 0.79
CA TYR A 142 -4.72 12.45 1.50
C TYR A 142 -4.71 13.83 2.19
N LEU A 143 -3.68 14.13 2.98
CA LEU A 143 -3.59 15.41 3.71
C LEU A 143 -3.45 16.61 2.77
N GLU A 144 -2.69 16.47 1.68
CA GLU A 144 -2.56 17.47 0.61
C GLU A 144 -3.90 17.72 -0.07
N HIS A 145 -4.68 16.67 -0.35
CA HIS A 145 -6.02 16.81 -0.89
C HIS A 145 -6.94 17.62 0.02
N ILE A 146 -6.97 17.32 1.32
CA ILE A 146 -7.77 18.09 2.29
C ILE A 146 -7.27 19.53 2.40
N LEU A 147 -5.95 19.75 2.38
CA LEU A 147 -5.35 21.08 2.40
C LEU A 147 -5.75 21.92 1.17
N GLU A 148 -5.73 21.34 -0.03
CA GLU A 148 -6.05 22.06 -1.28
C GLU A 148 -7.56 22.28 -1.46
N THR A 149 -8.37 21.28 -1.15
CA THR A 149 -9.83 21.34 -1.37
C THR A 149 -10.61 21.97 -0.22
N GLN A 150 -10.04 21.96 0.99
CA GLN A 150 -10.72 22.35 2.22
C GLN A 150 -12.04 21.59 2.43
N ASP A 151 -12.06 20.31 2.07
CA ASP A 151 -13.25 19.46 2.25
C ASP A 151 -13.46 19.08 3.73
N ILE A 152 -14.20 19.96 4.41
CA ILE A 152 -14.58 19.79 5.82
C ILE A 152 -15.51 18.57 6.00
N ALA A 153 -16.31 18.23 4.99
CA ALA A 153 -17.23 17.09 5.07
C ALA A 153 -16.47 15.78 5.07
N GLU A 154 -15.47 15.64 4.20
CA GLU A 154 -14.56 14.51 4.15
C GLU A 154 -13.72 14.41 5.43
N ALA A 155 -13.15 15.52 5.90
CA ALA A 155 -12.41 15.55 7.16
C ALA A 155 -13.26 15.05 8.34
N LYS A 156 -14.52 15.50 8.43
CA LYS A 156 -15.46 15.01 9.46
C LYS A 156 -15.81 13.53 9.27
N ARG A 157 -15.98 13.07 8.03
CA ARG A 157 -16.28 11.68 7.71
C ARG A 157 -15.14 10.76 8.16
N ILE A 158 -13.89 11.09 7.80
CA ILE A 158 -12.73 10.28 8.19
C ILE A 158 -12.52 10.30 9.71
N THR A 159 -12.75 11.42 10.41
CA THR A 159 -12.70 11.45 11.89
C THR A 159 -13.64 10.41 12.49
N GLY A 160 -14.87 10.29 11.95
CA GLY A 160 -15.81 9.24 12.37
C GLY A 160 -15.30 7.83 12.10
N LYS A 161 -14.57 7.61 11.01
CA LYS A 161 -13.93 6.32 10.67
C LYS A 161 -12.75 6.00 11.58
N VAL A 162 -11.92 7.00 11.91
CA VAL A 162 -10.81 6.87 12.86
C VAL A 162 -11.31 6.37 14.22
N GLU A 163 -12.39 6.96 14.74
CA GLU A 163 -13.01 6.50 15.99
C GLU A 163 -13.56 5.07 15.90
N GLN A 164 -14.13 4.68 14.76
CA GLN A 164 -14.56 3.28 14.54
C GLN A 164 -13.36 2.31 14.51
N CYS A 165 -12.25 2.71 13.90
CA CYS A 165 -11.02 1.91 13.90
C CYS A 165 -10.46 1.76 15.31
N LYS A 166 -10.48 2.84 16.11
CA LYS A 166 -10.09 2.82 17.53
C LYS A 166 -10.91 1.80 18.32
N ASN A 167 -12.23 1.83 18.19
CA ASN A 167 -13.14 0.87 18.84
C ASN A 167 -12.89 -0.58 18.37
N THR A 168 -12.56 -0.75 17.08
CA THR A 168 -12.23 -2.07 16.51
C THR A 168 -10.99 -2.65 17.19
N LEU A 169 -9.91 -1.86 17.34
CA LEU A 169 -8.70 -2.31 18.03
C LEU A 169 -8.97 -2.68 19.50
N GLN A 170 -9.78 -1.90 20.21
CA GLN A 170 -10.19 -2.24 21.58
C GLN A 170 -10.93 -3.58 21.64
N SER A 171 -11.86 -3.82 20.72
CA SER A 171 -12.61 -5.07 20.65
C SER A 171 -11.73 -6.29 20.32
N LEU A 172 -10.62 -6.08 19.60
CA LEU A 172 -9.62 -7.09 19.28
C LEU A 172 -8.59 -7.32 20.40
N GLY A 173 -8.72 -6.59 21.52
CA GLY A 173 -7.89 -6.75 22.71
C GLY A 173 -6.60 -5.93 22.73
N TYR A 174 -6.44 -4.94 21.85
CA TYR A 174 -5.33 -3.98 21.99
C TYR A 174 -5.57 -3.06 23.19
N THR A 175 -4.52 -2.84 23.97
CA THR A 175 -4.54 -1.88 25.08
C THR A 175 -4.34 -0.46 24.57
N GLU A 176 -5.19 0.48 24.99
CA GLU A 176 -5.26 1.84 24.42
C GLU A 176 -3.90 2.59 24.38
N PHE A 177 -3.13 2.51 25.46
CA PHE A 177 -1.80 3.14 25.57
C PHE A 177 -0.78 2.67 24.50
N THR A 178 -1.07 1.57 23.77
CA THR A 178 -0.16 1.05 22.73
C THR A 178 -0.32 1.75 21.39
N TYR A 179 -1.44 2.45 21.16
CA TYR A 179 -1.72 3.08 19.87
C TYR A 179 -2.31 4.49 19.95
N GLU A 180 -2.71 4.96 21.14
CA GLU A 180 -3.40 6.25 21.30
C GLU A 180 -2.62 7.46 20.77
N ASP A 181 -1.30 7.47 20.94
CA ASP A 181 -0.44 8.55 20.46
C ASP A 181 -0.45 8.60 18.92
N PHE A 182 -0.41 7.45 18.24
CA PHE A 182 -0.42 7.40 16.78
C PHE A 182 -1.73 7.98 16.20
N PHE A 183 -2.86 7.61 16.80
CA PHE A 183 -4.18 8.15 16.42
C PHE A 183 -4.25 9.66 16.65
N SER A 184 -3.73 10.11 17.80
CA SER A 184 -3.73 11.53 18.17
C SER A 184 -2.88 12.37 17.21
N ILE A 185 -1.68 11.90 16.85
CA ILE A 185 -0.80 12.60 15.91
C ILE A 185 -1.42 12.70 14.51
N PHE A 186 -2.06 11.65 14.00
CA PHE A 186 -2.77 11.73 12.71
C PHE A 186 -3.93 12.73 12.76
N MET A 187 -4.74 12.68 13.81
CA MET A 187 -5.86 13.61 14.00
C MET A 187 -5.38 15.07 14.09
N GLU A 188 -4.26 15.32 14.76
CA GLU A 188 -3.62 16.64 14.78
C GLU A 188 -3.23 17.11 13.36
N GLN A 189 -2.61 16.25 12.55
CA GLN A 189 -2.23 16.61 11.18
C GLN A 189 -3.46 16.91 10.31
N LEU A 190 -4.52 16.11 10.44
CA LEU A 190 -5.78 16.32 9.74
C LEU A 190 -6.44 17.65 10.14
N GLU A 191 -6.41 18.00 11.42
CA GLU A 191 -6.95 19.28 11.89
C GLU A 191 -6.10 20.47 11.46
N SER A 192 -4.78 20.33 11.42
CA SER A 192 -3.85 21.37 11.00
C SER A 192 -3.98 21.73 9.52
N VAL A 193 -4.34 20.79 8.63
CA VAL A 193 -4.51 21.11 7.19
C VAL A 193 -5.81 21.85 6.86
N LEU A 194 -6.76 21.91 7.79
CA LEU A 194 -7.97 22.72 7.65
C LEU A 194 -7.66 24.18 8.02
N GLN A 195 -7.96 25.10 7.12
CA GLN A 195 -7.75 26.54 7.28
C GLN A 195 -8.81 27.17 8.19
N GLY A 196 -8.42 28.25 8.89
CA GLY A 196 -9.33 29.02 9.75
C GLY A 196 -9.28 28.66 11.24
N LYS A 197 -8.35 27.79 11.65
CA LYS A 197 -7.98 27.56 13.05
C LYS A 197 -6.64 28.26 13.35
N GLU A 198 -6.32 28.50 14.62
CA GLU A 198 -5.04 29.13 15.00
C GLU A 198 -3.82 28.27 14.63
N ALA A 199 -4.00 26.95 14.49
CA ALA A 199 -2.95 25.97 14.19
C ALA A 199 -2.94 25.48 12.72
N SER A 200 -3.53 26.25 11.80
CA SER A 200 -3.55 25.90 10.37
C SER A 200 -2.16 25.97 9.74
N ILE A 201 -1.84 25.03 8.84
CA ILE A 201 -0.52 24.92 8.20
C ILE A 201 -0.56 25.20 6.70
N SER A 202 0.58 25.59 6.13
CA SER A 202 0.75 25.72 4.68
C SER A 202 1.21 24.39 4.05
N MET A 203 1.29 24.37 2.72
CA MET A 203 1.81 23.20 1.99
C MET A 203 3.28 22.93 2.33
N GLU A 204 4.10 23.97 2.51
CA GLU A 204 5.50 23.84 2.90
C GLU A 204 5.64 23.21 4.28
N GLU A 205 4.79 23.62 5.23
CA GLU A 205 4.79 23.06 6.59
C GLU A 205 4.26 21.62 6.60
N LEU A 206 3.23 21.29 5.80
CA LEU A 206 2.78 19.89 5.63
C LEU A 206 3.91 19.00 5.10
N LEU A 207 4.68 19.47 4.11
CA LEU A 207 5.86 18.75 3.61
C LEU A 207 6.95 18.64 4.67
N SER A 208 7.21 19.70 5.42
CA SER A 208 8.17 19.71 6.53
C SER A 208 7.83 18.62 7.56
N ARG A 209 6.57 18.58 8.03
CA ARG A 209 6.09 17.56 8.97
C ARG A 209 6.09 16.15 8.38
N SER A 210 5.75 16.01 7.10
CA SER A 210 5.81 14.71 6.41
C SER A 210 7.25 14.17 6.25
N ARG A 211 8.25 15.05 6.35
CA ARG A 211 9.70 14.73 6.34
C ARG A 211 10.30 14.60 7.73
N ASP A 212 9.62 15.09 8.77
CA ASP A 212 10.03 14.89 10.15
C ASP A 212 9.83 13.43 10.54
N GLN A 213 10.87 12.81 11.11
CA GLN A 213 10.85 11.38 11.44
C GLN A 213 9.77 11.05 12.45
N PHE A 214 9.61 11.87 13.50
CA PHE A 214 8.66 11.60 14.56
C PHE A 214 7.22 11.66 14.03
N VAL A 215 6.84 12.77 13.38
CA VAL A 215 5.48 12.93 12.86
C VAL A 215 5.19 11.89 11.77
N SER A 216 6.10 11.74 10.80
CA SER A 216 5.89 10.85 9.66
C SER A 216 5.80 9.38 10.07
N ASP A 217 6.70 8.89 10.92
CA ASP A 217 6.67 7.49 11.36
C ASP A 217 5.46 7.21 12.28
N TYR A 218 5.03 8.16 13.11
CA TYR A 218 3.84 7.98 13.97
C TYR A 218 2.55 7.90 13.15
N VAL A 219 2.43 8.71 12.10
CA VAL A 219 1.28 8.63 11.19
C VAL A 219 1.31 7.34 10.36
N VAL A 220 2.50 6.87 9.94
CA VAL A 220 2.62 5.54 9.32
C VAL A 220 2.18 4.43 10.27
N MET A 221 2.59 4.48 11.54
CA MET A 221 2.16 3.51 12.55
C MET A 221 0.64 3.53 12.75
N PHE A 222 0.01 4.71 12.75
CA PHE A 222 -1.44 4.83 12.76
C PHE A 222 -2.08 4.03 11.63
N PHE A 223 -1.62 4.21 10.39
CA PHE A 223 -2.16 3.46 9.25
C PHE A 223 -1.90 1.96 9.35
N ARG A 224 -0.73 1.53 9.85
CA ARG A 224 -0.42 0.11 10.09
C ARG A 224 -1.38 -0.53 11.10
N PHE A 225 -1.67 0.17 12.21
CA PHE A 225 -2.64 -0.30 13.20
C PHE A 225 -4.06 -0.36 12.65
N VAL A 226 -4.50 0.66 11.90
CA VAL A 226 -5.81 0.66 11.23
C VAL A 226 -5.93 -0.52 10.27
N THR A 227 -4.90 -0.76 9.46
CA THR A 227 -4.83 -1.86 8.49
C THR A 227 -4.88 -3.22 9.20
N SER A 228 -4.06 -3.43 10.24
CA SER A 228 -4.07 -4.66 11.04
C SER A 228 -5.44 -4.90 11.70
N GLY A 229 -6.05 -3.85 12.26
CA GLY A 229 -7.38 -3.92 12.88
C GLY A 229 -8.46 -4.37 11.89
N GLU A 230 -8.48 -3.81 10.69
CA GLU A 230 -9.47 -4.15 9.67
C GLU A 230 -9.25 -5.56 9.11
N ILE A 231 -8.00 -5.97 8.89
CA ILE A 231 -7.67 -7.34 8.47
C ILE A 231 -8.16 -8.36 9.51
N ARG A 232 -7.86 -8.13 10.79
CA ARG A 232 -8.24 -9.04 11.88
C ARG A 232 -9.75 -9.06 12.12
N LYS A 233 -10.43 -7.93 11.96
CA LYS A 233 -11.89 -7.83 12.05
C LYS A 233 -12.60 -8.65 10.96
N ARG A 234 -12.05 -8.68 9.75
CA ARG A 234 -12.54 -9.47 8.61
C ARG A 234 -11.63 -10.68 8.32
N ALA A 235 -11.18 -11.38 9.36
CA ALA A 235 -10.20 -12.45 9.22
C ALA A 235 -10.65 -13.55 8.24
N GLU A 236 -11.91 -13.98 8.29
CA GLU A 236 -12.44 -15.02 7.39
C GLU A 236 -12.37 -14.62 5.91
N PHE A 237 -12.57 -13.34 5.61
CA PHE A 237 -12.47 -12.81 4.26
C PHE A 237 -11.00 -12.75 3.78
N PHE A 238 -10.08 -12.31 4.64
CA PHE A 238 -8.67 -12.15 4.26
C PHE A 238 -7.84 -13.45 4.30
N GLU A 239 -8.26 -14.44 5.10
CA GLU A 239 -7.56 -15.70 5.30
C GLU A 239 -7.12 -16.41 4.01
N PRO A 240 -7.99 -16.65 3.00
CA PRO A 240 -7.57 -17.35 1.79
C PRO A 240 -6.49 -16.61 0.99
N PHE A 241 -6.50 -15.27 1.01
CA PHE A 241 -5.49 -14.46 0.32
C PHE A 241 -4.16 -14.48 1.07
N ILE A 242 -4.21 -14.31 2.40
CA ILE A 242 -3.01 -14.35 3.27
C ILE A 242 -2.37 -15.74 3.21
N ALA A 243 -3.16 -16.81 3.26
CA ALA A 243 -2.67 -18.18 3.12
C ALA A 243 -1.97 -18.41 1.77
N GLY A 244 -2.50 -17.82 0.69
CA GLY A 244 -1.89 -17.89 -0.64
C GLY A 244 -0.57 -17.12 -0.78
N LEU A 245 -0.42 -16.02 -0.04
CA LEU A 245 0.78 -15.15 -0.10
C LEU A 245 1.92 -15.66 0.78
N THR A 246 1.63 -15.94 2.05
CA THR A 246 2.67 -16.22 3.07
C THR A 246 2.53 -17.58 3.74
N ASN A 247 1.42 -18.29 3.50
CA ASN A 247 1.09 -19.56 4.17
C ASN A 247 1.12 -19.44 5.71
N THR A 248 0.70 -18.27 6.24
CA THR A 248 0.58 -17.97 7.67
C THR A 248 -0.87 -17.69 8.05
N SER A 249 -1.16 -17.68 9.36
CA SER A 249 -2.46 -17.23 9.85
C SER A 249 -2.60 -15.70 9.76
N VAL A 250 -3.84 -15.22 9.74
CA VAL A 250 -4.16 -13.77 9.71
C VAL A 250 -3.46 -13.01 10.86
N ASP A 251 -3.50 -13.55 12.08
CA ASP A 251 -2.87 -12.93 13.24
C ASP A 251 -1.33 -12.86 13.12
N GLN A 252 -0.71 -13.92 12.59
CA GLN A 252 0.73 -13.93 12.33
C GLN A 252 1.11 -12.93 11.25
N PHE A 253 0.37 -12.90 10.14
CA PHE A 253 0.58 -11.95 9.06
C PHE A 253 0.50 -10.49 9.55
N CYS A 254 -0.51 -10.16 10.35
CA CYS A 254 -0.63 -8.83 10.94
C CYS A 254 0.60 -8.46 11.78
N LYS A 255 1.07 -9.38 12.64
CA LYS A 255 2.21 -9.13 13.54
C LYS A 255 3.57 -9.11 12.85
N SER A 256 3.74 -9.83 11.75
CA SER A 256 5.02 -9.93 11.04
C SER A 256 5.16 -8.99 9.86
N SER A 257 4.05 -8.62 9.21
CA SER A 257 4.07 -7.99 7.88
C SER A 257 3.22 -6.71 7.79
N VAL A 258 2.30 -6.47 8.73
CA VAL A 258 1.45 -5.27 8.72
C VAL A 258 1.90 -4.26 9.77
N GLU A 259 1.98 -4.67 11.04
CA GLU A 259 2.29 -3.81 12.18
C GLU A 259 3.74 -3.31 12.22
N PRO A 260 4.77 -4.11 11.88
CA PRO A 260 6.15 -3.65 11.97
C PRO A 260 6.47 -2.56 10.94
N MET A 261 7.26 -1.57 11.36
CA MET A 261 7.78 -0.54 10.45
C MET A 261 8.74 -1.15 9.42
N GLY A 262 8.66 -0.66 8.19
CA GLY A 262 9.53 -1.07 7.10
C GLY A 262 9.11 -2.36 6.38
N GLU A 263 7.98 -2.95 6.74
CA GLU A 263 7.37 -4.06 5.97
C GLU A 263 6.57 -3.50 4.79
N GLU A 264 6.85 -4.04 3.60
CA GLU A 264 6.26 -3.61 2.33
C GLU A 264 4.75 -3.88 2.26
N CYS A 265 4.04 -3.06 1.49
CA CYS A 265 2.60 -3.18 1.32
C CYS A 265 2.23 -3.81 -0.02
N ASP A 266 1.47 -4.90 0.07
CA ASP A 266 0.77 -5.56 -1.03
C ASP A 266 -0.75 -5.23 -1.01
N HIS A 267 -1.51 -5.71 -1.99
CA HIS A 267 -2.94 -5.46 -2.19
C HIS A 267 -3.80 -5.68 -0.94
N VAL A 268 -3.49 -6.68 -0.11
CA VAL A 268 -4.21 -6.93 1.16
C VAL A 268 -4.20 -5.68 2.05
N HIS A 269 -3.07 -4.97 2.12
CA HIS A 269 -2.92 -3.75 2.91
C HIS A 269 -3.75 -2.61 2.33
N ILE A 270 -3.73 -2.45 1.00
CA ILE A 270 -4.43 -1.37 0.30
C ILE A 270 -5.95 -1.53 0.47
N ILE A 271 -6.47 -2.75 0.27
CA ILE A 271 -7.89 -3.07 0.44
C ILE A 271 -8.33 -2.78 1.88
N ALA A 272 -7.58 -3.29 2.87
CA ALA A 272 -7.98 -3.12 4.26
C ALA A 272 -7.92 -1.65 4.70
N LEU A 273 -6.88 -0.90 4.30
CA LEU A 273 -6.78 0.52 4.63
C LEU A 273 -7.89 1.34 3.95
N SER A 274 -8.13 1.09 2.66
CA SER A 274 -9.19 1.75 1.88
C SER A 274 -10.56 1.52 2.50
N ASP A 275 -10.90 0.29 2.85
CA ASP A 275 -12.17 -0.06 3.49
C ASP A 275 -12.31 0.53 4.90
N ALA A 276 -11.25 0.48 5.71
CA ALA A 276 -11.26 0.97 7.09
C ALA A 276 -11.53 2.48 7.14
N LEU A 277 -10.81 3.25 6.31
CA LEU A 277 -10.94 4.70 6.25
C LEU A 277 -12.05 5.16 5.30
N GLY A 278 -12.54 4.28 4.45
CA GLY A 278 -13.51 4.61 3.40
C GLY A 278 -12.96 5.62 2.39
N VAL A 279 -11.68 5.47 2.01
CA VAL A 279 -11.01 6.36 1.04
C VAL A 279 -10.65 5.53 -0.19
N ALA A 280 -11.13 5.94 -1.37
CA ALA A 280 -10.80 5.26 -2.62
C ALA A 280 -9.37 5.60 -3.07
N ILE A 281 -8.63 4.58 -3.51
CA ILE A 281 -7.23 4.69 -3.93
C ILE A 281 -7.08 4.13 -5.34
N ARG A 282 -6.52 4.90 -6.26
CA ARG A 282 -6.10 4.42 -7.58
C ARG A 282 -4.63 4.05 -7.55
N VAL A 283 -4.29 2.83 -7.95
CA VAL A 283 -2.90 2.40 -8.16
C VAL A 283 -2.65 2.22 -9.64
N VAL A 284 -1.69 2.95 -10.17
CA VAL A 284 -1.28 2.92 -11.57
C VAL A 284 -0.02 2.06 -11.68
N TYR A 285 -0.07 0.98 -12.45
CA TYR A 285 1.01 0.01 -12.54
C TYR A 285 1.99 0.33 -13.67
N LEU A 286 3.24 0.60 -13.31
CA LEU A 286 4.34 0.75 -14.24
C LEU A 286 5.21 -0.50 -14.24
N ASP A 287 4.78 -1.47 -15.03
CA ASP A 287 5.41 -2.78 -15.18
C ASP A 287 5.63 -3.14 -16.66
N ARG A 288 6.25 -4.30 -16.90
CA ARG A 288 6.57 -4.76 -18.25
C ARG A 288 5.41 -5.49 -18.94
N SER A 289 4.25 -5.60 -18.30
CA SER A 289 3.10 -6.26 -18.92
C SER A 289 2.65 -5.53 -20.19
N SER A 290 2.23 -6.30 -21.18
CA SER A 290 1.55 -5.81 -22.38
C SER A 290 0.15 -6.41 -22.40
N CYS A 291 -0.87 -5.61 -22.69
CA CYS A 291 -2.22 -6.13 -22.90
C CYS A 291 -2.22 -7.10 -24.10
N ASP A 292 -2.94 -8.22 -23.99
CA ASP A 292 -3.05 -9.27 -25.02
C ASP A 292 -3.49 -8.78 -26.41
N LYS A 293 -4.01 -7.55 -26.50
CA LYS A 293 -4.42 -6.90 -27.76
C LYS A 293 -3.31 -6.11 -28.46
N GLY A 294 -2.06 -6.17 -27.97
CA GLY A 294 -0.92 -5.49 -28.58
C GLY A 294 -0.91 -3.96 -28.42
N ALA A 295 -1.94 -3.38 -27.80
CA ALA A 295 -1.95 -1.98 -27.39
C ALA A 295 -1.27 -1.85 -26.03
N LEU A 296 -0.17 -1.10 -25.98
CA LEU A 296 0.44 -0.68 -24.73
C LEU A 296 -0.50 0.31 -24.05
N ALA A 297 -0.96 -0.04 -22.85
CA ALA A 297 -1.77 0.81 -21.99
C ALA A 297 -1.15 0.85 -20.60
N VAL A 298 -1.37 1.95 -19.90
CA VAL A 298 -1.03 2.06 -18.48
C VAL A 298 -2.21 1.50 -17.70
N ASN A 299 -2.00 0.33 -17.09
CA ASN A 299 -3.03 -0.33 -16.28
C ASN A 299 -3.16 0.40 -14.95
N HIS A 300 -4.38 0.44 -14.41
CA HIS A 300 -4.64 0.90 -13.06
C HIS A 300 -5.69 0.01 -12.41
N HIS A 301 -5.65 -0.04 -11.08
CA HIS A 301 -6.68 -0.66 -10.25
C HIS A 301 -7.22 0.37 -9.27
N ASP A 302 -8.55 0.38 -9.13
CA ASP A 302 -9.25 1.26 -8.19
C ASP A 302 -9.69 0.45 -6.98
N PHE A 303 -9.04 0.69 -5.85
CA PHE A 303 -9.43 0.19 -4.55
C PHE A 303 -10.52 1.09 -4.01
N VAL A 304 -11.78 0.74 -4.31
CA VAL A 304 -12.96 1.47 -3.85
C VAL A 304 -13.49 0.80 -2.59
N PRO A 305 -13.78 1.57 -1.52
CA PRO A 305 -14.34 1.00 -0.31
C PRO A 305 -15.64 0.25 -0.59
N THR A 306 -15.80 -0.88 0.07
CA THR A 306 -16.91 -1.80 -0.15
C THR A 306 -18.28 -1.12 0.09
N ALA A 307 -18.35 -0.18 1.04
CA ALA A 307 -19.56 0.59 1.34
C ALA A 307 -19.96 1.61 0.26
N SER A 308 -19.06 1.91 -0.68
CA SER A 308 -19.24 2.85 -1.80
C SER A 308 -19.19 2.16 -3.16
N ALA A 309 -19.25 0.82 -3.21
CA ALA A 309 -19.12 0.05 -4.46
C ALA A 309 -20.20 0.38 -5.52
N ASP A 310 -21.36 0.88 -5.10
CA ASP A 310 -22.46 1.29 -5.99
C ASP A 310 -22.35 2.74 -6.50
N GLU A 311 -21.42 3.54 -5.95
CA GLU A 311 -21.18 4.92 -6.35
C GLU A 311 -19.90 4.99 -7.19
N SER A 312 -19.98 5.55 -8.40
CA SER A 312 -18.79 5.80 -9.23
C SER A 312 -17.97 6.95 -8.63
N THR A 313 -17.27 6.67 -7.54
CA THR A 313 -16.41 7.63 -6.86
C THR A 313 -15.04 7.57 -7.51
N GLU A 314 -14.67 8.64 -8.22
CA GLU A 314 -13.34 8.75 -8.80
C GLU A 314 -12.30 8.93 -7.68
N PRO A 315 -11.28 8.05 -7.57
CA PRO A 315 -10.28 8.16 -6.51
C PRO A 315 -9.48 9.46 -6.60
N PHE A 316 -9.39 10.20 -5.49
CA PHE A 316 -8.55 11.41 -5.40
C PHE A 316 -7.12 11.10 -4.94
N VAL A 317 -6.89 9.95 -4.31
CA VAL A 317 -5.54 9.43 -4.03
C VAL A 317 -5.10 8.58 -5.22
N THR A 318 -4.11 9.05 -5.97
CA THR A 318 -3.52 8.27 -7.07
C THR A 318 -2.04 7.98 -6.80
N LEU A 319 -1.68 6.71 -6.81
CA LEU A 319 -0.33 6.23 -6.57
C LEU A 319 0.25 5.57 -7.83
N LEU A 320 1.54 5.75 -8.08
CA LEU A 320 2.32 4.98 -9.05
C LEU A 320 2.94 3.79 -8.34
N TYR A 321 2.63 2.59 -8.79
CA TYR A 321 3.33 1.38 -8.38
C TYR A 321 4.43 1.03 -9.38
N ARG A 322 5.64 0.84 -8.84
CA ARG A 322 6.76 0.17 -9.47
C ARG A 322 7.08 -1.05 -8.60
N PRO A 323 7.66 -2.14 -9.13
CA PRO A 323 7.94 -3.33 -8.31
C PRO A 323 8.64 -2.97 -6.98
N GLY A 324 7.94 -3.19 -5.86
CA GLY A 324 8.40 -2.87 -4.50
C GLY A 324 8.32 -1.40 -4.07
N HIS A 325 7.66 -0.51 -4.82
CA HIS A 325 7.67 0.93 -4.51
C HIS A 325 6.42 1.70 -4.93
N TYR A 326 6.03 2.66 -4.09
CA TYR A 326 4.91 3.57 -4.33
C TYR A 326 5.35 5.03 -4.35
N ASP A 327 4.90 5.77 -5.35
CA ASP A 327 5.02 7.23 -5.44
C ASP A 327 3.64 7.86 -5.61
N ILE A 328 3.53 9.17 -5.42
CA ILE A 328 2.28 9.91 -5.64
C ILE A 328 2.23 10.41 -7.07
N LEU A 329 1.07 10.27 -7.74
CA LEU A 329 0.80 10.86 -9.06
C LEU A 329 -0.20 12.00 -8.95
N TYR A 330 0.11 13.09 -9.66
CA TYR A 330 -0.77 14.26 -9.76
C TYR A 330 -1.38 14.31 -11.15
N ARG A 331 -2.71 14.23 -11.19
CA ARG A 331 -3.47 14.36 -12.44
C ARG A 331 -3.32 15.78 -13.01
N ARG A 332 -3.42 15.89 -14.34
CA ARG A 332 -3.44 17.16 -15.05
C ARG A 332 -4.68 17.99 -14.79
#